data_AF-A0A4Q0IUN8-F1
#
_entry.id   AF-A0A4Q0IUN8-F1
#
_cell.length_a   1.000
_cell.length_b   1.000
_cell.length_c   1.000
_cell.angle_alpha   90.00
_cell.angle_beta   90.00
_cell.angle_gamma   90.00
#
_symmetry.space_group_name_H-M   'P 1'
#
loop_
_entity.id
_entity.type
_entity.pdbx_description
1 polymer ?
#
loop_
_entity_poly.entity_id
_entity_poly.type
_entity_poly.pdbx_seq_one_letter_code
_entity_poly.pdbx_strand_id
1 'polypeptide(L)'
;MTRQTAYMTEVRDITGYSHYLAMKSQMSGMLVFDGHKATSEETSLRQECRRMSDRISLELSVCKEEEIAMLLECFETMYRLGYRRMPDCRFIDTHRRRILDAWRCGNRRIAESQVYEISEEARRELSDRWLAALMEHSCFPGVTAYENYQRLALIMREDIGLRIDGDAEELKRRWYDFNRIDDLASESTSILKSYRRFVSSLFPEVLDFDEQTALDNRLLAELSRRRDLTPHDRAAYRLALEYNKEIAED
;
A
#
# COMPACT_ATOMS: atom_id res chain seq x y z
N MET A 1 -27.98 -3.88 10.92
CA MET A 1 -26.62 -4.45 10.99
C MET A 1 -26.44 -5.42 9.84
N THR A 2 -25.64 -5.11 8.83
CA THR A 2 -25.11 -6.19 7.96
C THR A 2 -24.19 -7.04 8.84
N ARG A 3 -24.48 -8.34 8.98
CA ARG A 3 -23.83 -9.25 9.94
C ARG A 3 -22.32 -9.43 9.74
N GLN A 4 -21.74 -8.95 8.64
CA GLN A 4 -20.34 -9.24 8.27
C GLN A 4 -19.29 -8.48 9.10
N THR A 5 -19.48 -7.19 9.39
CA THR A 5 -18.43 -6.40 10.08
C THR A 5 -18.30 -6.71 11.58
N ALA A 6 -19.30 -7.36 12.17
CA ALA A 6 -19.34 -7.64 13.61
C ALA A 6 -18.42 -8.83 14.03
N TYR A 7 -17.92 -9.62 13.09
CA TYR A 7 -17.11 -10.82 13.36
C TYR A 7 -15.67 -10.73 12.84
N MET A 8 -15.29 -9.62 12.22
CA MET A 8 -13.95 -9.42 11.66
C MET A 8 -12.98 -9.02 12.76
N THR A 9 -12.26 -10.00 13.30
CA THR A 9 -11.23 -9.83 14.34
C THR A 9 -9.83 -10.07 13.80
N GLU A 10 -9.67 -10.84 12.73
CA GLU A 10 -8.37 -11.02 12.09
C GLU A 10 -7.99 -9.80 11.25
N VAL A 11 -6.75 -9.33 11.44
CA VAL A 11 -6.17 -8.22 10.67
C VAL A 11 -6.28 -8.46 9.16
N ARG A 12 -6.10 -9.71 8.71
CA ARG A 12 -6.22 -10.09 7.29
C ARG A 12 -7.63 -9.85 6.73
N ASP A 13 -8.66 -10.09 7.53
CA ASP A 13 -10.04 -9.85 7.08
C ASP A 13 -10.32 -8.35 7.00
N ILE A 14 -9.90 -7.60 8.03
CA ILE A 14 -10.03 -6.14 8.08
C ILE A 14 -9.39 -5.53 6.83
N THR A 15 -8.14 -5.87 6.54
CA THR A 15 -7.41 -5.30 5.40
C THR A 15 -8.04 -5.69 4.07
N GLY A 16 -8.42 -6.95 3.89
CA GLY A 16 -9.06 -7.42 2.66
C GLY A 16 -10.41 -6.74 2.39
N TYR A 17 -11.23 -6.50 3.41
CA TYR A 17 -12.50 -5.81 3.24
C TYR A 17 -12.33 -4.29 3.12
N SER A 18 -11.37 -3.67 3.81
CA SER A 18 -11.00 -2.26 3.58
C SER A 18 -10.57 -2.02 2.14
N HIS A 19 -9.75 -2.91 1.58
CA HIS A 19 -9.35 -2.84 0.16
C HIS A 19 -10.56 -2.97 -0.77
N TYR A 20 -11.47 -3.90 -0.51
CA TYR A 20 -12.73 -4.04 -1.27
C TYR A 20 -13.60 -2.78 -1.21
N LEU A 21 -13.77 -2.19 -0.02
CA LEU A 21 -14.54 -0.95 0.16
C LEU A 21 -13.89 0.22 -0.59
N ALA A 22 -12.56 0.35 -0.52
CA ALA A 22 -11.84 1.39 -1.26
C ALA A 22 -12.08 1.27 -2.78
N MET A 23 -11.96 0.06 -3.33
CA MET A 23 -12.20 -0.16 -4.76
C MET A 23 -13.66 0.04 -5.15
N LYS A 24 -14.61 -0.41 -4.33
CA LYS A 24 -16.04 -0.15 -4.55
C LYS A 24 -16.35 1.34 -4.54
N SER A 25 -15.77 2.11 -3.62
CA SER A 25 -15.93 3.56 -3.57
C SER A 25 -15.36 4.25 -4.82
N GLN A 26 -14.23 3.78 -5.34
CA GLN A 26 -13.66 4.29 -6.59
C GLN A 26 -14.60 4.04 -7.77
N MET A 27 -15.07 2.79 -7.94
CA MET A 27 -15.98 2.39 -9.01
C MET A 27 -17.33 3.13 -8.97
N SER A 28 -17.86 3.41 -7.78
CA SER A 28 -19.17 4.03 -7.64
C SER A 28 -19.17 5.56 -7.85
N GLY A 29 -18.02 6.15 -8.21
CA GLY A 29 -17.88 7.59 -8.34
C GLY A 29 -17.82 8.35 -7.01
N MET A 30 -17.65 7.67 -5.86
CA MET A 30 -17.56 8.38 -4.57
C MET A 30 -16.38 9.37 -4.56
N LEU A 31 -15.35 9.17 -5.36
CA LEU A 31 -14.21 10.08 -5.43
C LEU A 31 -14.47 11.34 -6.28
N VAL A 32 -15.61 11.44 -6.96
CA VAL A 32 -16.00 12.62 -7.72
C VAL A 32 -16.55 13.67 -6.76
N PHE A 33 -15.94 14.86 -6.76
CA PHE A 33 -16.28 15.95 -5.83
C PHE A 33 -17.28 16.96 -6.42
N ASP A 34 -17.53 16.93 -7.73
CA ASP A 34 -18.25 18.00 -8.42
C ASP A 34 -19.68 17.62 -8.81
N GLY A 35 -20.64 18.35 -8.22
CA GLY A 35 -21.95 18.64 -8.81
C GLY A 35 -23.00 17.52 -8.87
N HIS A 36 -22.65 16.26 -8.58
CA HIS A 36 -23.62 15.17 -8.65
C HIS A 36 -24.32 14.91 -7.31
N LYS A 37 -25.57 14.49 -7.40
CA LYS A 37 -26.31 14.01 -6.25
C LYS A 37 -25.85 12.60 -5.92
N ALA A 38 -25.38 12.40 -4.69
CA ALA A 38 -24.95 11.09 -4.23
C ALA A 38 -26.05 10.03 -4.45
N THR A 39 -25.67 8.93 -5.08
CA THR A 39 -26.52 7.77 -5.29
C THR A 39 -26.79 7.03 -3.98
N SER A 40 -27.75 6.11 -4.01
CA SER A 40 -28.02 5.22 -2.87
C SER A 40 -26.82 4.31 -2.57
N GLU A 41 -26.12 3.84 -3.61
CA GLU A 41 -24.92 3.02 -3.47
C GLU A 41 -23.79 3.80 -2.78
N GLU A 42 -23.48 5.01 -3.25
CA GLU A 42 -22.45 5.86 -2.62
C GLU A 42 -22.78 6.17 -1.15
N THR A 43 -24.06 6.39 -0.85
CA THR A 43 -24.50 6.63 0.53
C THR A 43 -24.32 5.40 1.42
N SER A 44 -24.64 4.20 0.90
CA SER A 44 -24.45 2.93 1.60
C SER A 44 -22.97 2.63 1.85
N LEU A 45 -22.14 2.73 0.81
CA LEU A 45 -20.69 2.51 0.87
C LEU A 45 -20.02 3.46 1.87
N ARG A 46 -20.43 4.73 1.88
CA ARG A 46 -19.95 5.71 2.87
C ARG A 46 -20.26 5.28 4.31
N GLN A 47 -21.44 4.73 4.57
CA GLN A 47 -21.77 4.21 5.90
C GLN A 47 -20.97 2.95 6.26
N GLU A 48 -20.64 2.11 5.28
CA GLU A 48 -19.74 0.96 5.48
C GLU A 48 -18.32 1.40 5.80
N CYS A 49 -17.78 2.39 5.08
CA CYS A 49 -16.46 2.96 5.36
C CYS A 49 -16.38 3.55 6.77
N ARG A 50 -17.42 4.25 7.25
CA ARG A 50 -17.48 4.75 8.64
C ARG A 50 -17.42 3.61 9.66
N ARG A 51 -18.27 2.60 9.48
CA ARG A 51 -18.29 1.42 10.37
C ARG A 51 -16.97 0.69 10.39
N MET A 52 -16.30 0.57 9.24
CA MET A 52 -14.99 -0.04 9.13
C MET A 52 -13.92 0.79 9.83
N SER A 53 -13.92 2.12 9.61
CA SER A 53 -13.03 3.04 10.31
C SER A 53 -13.18 2.96 11.83
N ASP A 54 -14.41 2.94 12.35
CA ASP A 54 -14.69 2.82 13.78
C ASP A 54 -14.18 1.47 14.32
N ARG A 55 -14.36 0.39 13.55
CA ARG A 55 -13.86 -0.94 13.90
C ARG A 55 -12.34 -0.99 13.95
N ILE A 56 -11.65 -0.43 12.95
CA ILE A 56 -10.19 -0.38 12.90
C ILE A 56 -9.64 0.44 14.08
N SER A 57 -10.30 1.54 14.45
CA SER A 57 -9.91 2.34 15.61
C SER A 57 -9.91 1.53 16.91
N LEU A 58 -10.94 0.69 17.11
CA LEU A 58 -10.96 -0.24 18.24
C LEU A 58 -9.80 -1.24 18.17
N GLU A 59 -9.53 -1.81 17.00
CA GLU A 59 -8.49 -2.83 16.88
C GLU A 59 -7.06 -2.28 16.96
N LEU A 60 -6.85 -1.04 16.52
CA LEU A 60 -5.61 -0.30 16.73
C LEU A 60 -5.25 -0.18 18.21
N SER A 61 -6.23 -0.20 19.13
CA SER A 61 -5.96 -0.12 20.58
C SER A 61 -5.37 -1.39 21.19
N VAL A 62 -5.56 -2.56 20.56
CA VAL A 62 -5.19 -3.87 21.12
C VAL A 62 -4.29 -4.72 20.22
N CYS A 63 -4.12 -4.35 18.94
CA CYS A 63 -3.25 -5.06 18.01
C CYS A 63 -1.77 -4.99 18.40
N LYS A 64 -1.00 -5.92 17.84
CA LYS A 64 0.46 -5.97 18.00
C LYS A 64 1.10 -4.81 17.25
N GLU A 65 2.26 -4.36 17.72
CA GLU A 65 2.95 -3.21 17.15
C GLU A 65 3.32 -3.38 15.67
N GLU A 66 3.70 -4.59 15.26
CA GLU A 66 4.00 -4.91 13.85
C GLU A 66 2.79 -4.80 12.90
N GLU A 67 1.56 -4.84 13.42
CA GLU A 67 0.32 -4.78 12.64
C GLU A 67 -0.21 -3.34 12.50
N ILE A 68 0.24 -2.42 13.36
CA ILE A 68 -0.30 -1.05 13.44
C ILE A 68 -0.20 -0.33 12.10
N ALA A 69 0.95 -0.39 11.41
CA ALA A 69 1.16 0.39 10.18
C ALA A 69 0.10 0.08 9.11
N MET A 70 -0.17 -1.20 8.88
CA MET A 70 -1.14 -1.66 7.89
C MET A 70 -2.59 -1.32 8.30
N LEU A 71 -2.91 -1.44 9.59
CA LEU A 71 -4.21 -1.03 10.11
C LEU A 71 -4.41 0.48 10.03
N LEU A 72 -3.36 1.27 10.27
CA LEU A 72 -3.42 2.73 10.22
C LEU A 72 -3.69 3.23 8.80
N GLU A 73 -3.07 2.62 7.78
CA GLU A 73 -3.35 2.91 6.37
C GLU A 73 -4.82 2.62 6.01
N CYS A 74 -5.34 1.48 6.46
CA CYS A 74 -6.76 1.12 6.30
C CYS A 74 -7.67 2.13 7.01
N PHE A 75 -7.34 2.50 8.26
CA PHE A 75 -8.10 3.47 9.04
C PHE A 75 -8.18 4.81 8.33
N GLU A 76 -7.05 5.37 7.92
CA GLU A 76 -6.99 6.67 7.26
C GLU A 76 -7.84 6.67 5.97
N THR A 77 -7.72 5.62 5.16
CA THR A 77 -8.48 5.48 3.91
C THR A 77 -9.99 5.40 4.17
N MET A 78 -10.41 4.49 5.06
CA MET A 78 -11.83 4.30 5.40
C MET A 78 -12.42 5.55 6.06
N TYR A 79 -11.66 6.22 6.92
CA TYR A 79 -12.09 7.45 7.59
C TYR A 79 -12.32 8.56 6.56
N ARG A 80 -11.39 8.76 5.63
CA ARG A 80 -11.51 9.79 4.57
C ARG A 80 -12.70 9.52 3.65
N LEU A 81 -12.88 8.26 3.20
CA LEU A 81 -14.03 7.87 2.36
C LEU A 81 -15.36 8.02 3.10
N GLY A 82 -15.42 7.62 4.36
CA GLY A 82 -16.63 7.64 5.19
C GLY A 82 -17.03 9.03 5.69
N TYR A 83 -16.08 9.77 6.25
CA TYR A 83 -16.33 11.06 6.92
C TYR A 83 -16.01 12.28 6.05
N ARG A 84 -15.35 12.10 4.89
CA ARG A 84 -14.98 13.19 3.96
C ARG A 84 -14.13 14.29 4.61
N ARG A 85 -13.23 13.89 5.51
CA ARG A 85 -12.30 14.79 6.21
C ARG A 85 -11.07 14.01 6.67
N MET A 86 -10.04 14.73 7.10
CA MET A 86 -8.86 14.12 7.69
C MET A 86 -9.15 13.57 9.09
N PRO A 87 -8.55 12.43 9.47
CA PRO A 87 -8.58 11.95 10.85
C PRO A 87 -7.77 12.87 11.78
N ASP A 88 -8.00 12.77 13.09
CA ASP A 88 -7.22 13.51 14.09
C ASP A 88 -5.75 13.07 14.05
N CYS A 89 -4.83 13.99 13.73
CA CYS A 89 -3.40 13.72 13.70
C CYS A 89 -2.89 13.19 15.05
N ARG A 90 -3.45 13.61 16.19
CA ARG A 90 -3.01 13.14 17.51
C ARG A 90 -3.27 11.65 17.70
N PHE A 91 -4.38 11.14 17.16
CA PHE A 91 -4.69 9.72 17.15
C PHE A 91 -3.65 8.95 16.32
N ILE A 92 -3.40 9.41 15.09
CA ILE A 92 -2.39 8.82 14.19
C ILE A 92 -0.99 8.81 14.83
N ASP A 93 -0.56 9.94 15.39
CA ASP A 93 0.77 10.10 15.98
C ASP A 93 0.96 9.24 17.24
N THR A 94 -0.12 8.93 17.97
CA THR A 94 -0.07 8.03 19.12
C THR A 94 0.28 6.61 18.68
N HIS A 95 -0.31 6.14 17.58
CA HIS A 95 -0.02 4.82 17.03
C HIS A 95 1.35 4.76 16.34
N ARG A 96 1.77 5.83 15.64
CA ARG A 96 3.14 5.94 15.08
C ARG A 96 4.20 5.88 16.18
N ARG A 97 3.99 6.57 17.30
CA ARG A 97 4.90 6.50 18.46
C ARG A 97 5.03 5.09 19.03
N ARG A 98 3.93 4.33 19.14
CA ARG A 98 3.98 2.92 19.58
C ARG A 98 4.87 2.06 18.68
N ILE A 99 4.81 2.24 17.36
CA ILE A 99 5.69 1.53 16.41
C ILE A 99 7.15 1.93 16.67
N LEU A 100 7.43 3.24 16.74
CA LEU A 100 8.79 3.75 16.91
C LEU A 100 9.42 3.32 18.23
N ASP A 101 8.67 3.37 19.33
CA ASP A 101 9.15 2.96 20.64
C ASP A 101 9.46 1.45 20.67
N ALA A 102 8.58 0.62 20.11
CA ALA A 102 8.82 -0.82 20.01
C ALA A 102 10.02 -1.17 19.11
N TRP A 103 10.18 -0.46 17.99
CA TRP A 103 11.33 -0.65 17.10
C TRP A 103 12.64 -0.25 17.77
N ARG A 104 12.68 0.90 18.45
CA ARG A 104 13.84 1.37 19.23
C ARG A 104 14.20 0.43 20.38
N CYS A 105 13.20 -0.23 20.98
CA CYS A 105 13.39 -1.29 21.98
C CYS A 105 13.82 -2.64 21.38
N GLY A 106 14.07 -2.72 20.07
CA GLY A 106 14.64 -3.90 19.41
C GLY A 106 13.61 -4.89 18.87
N ASN A 107 12.33 -4.52 18.73
CA ASN A 107 11.35 -5.39 18.08
C ASN A 107 11.65 -5.54 16.57
N ARG A 108 12.33 -6.64 16.21
CA ARG A 108 12.73 -6.97 14.84
C ARG A 108 11.57 -7.40 13.92
N ARG A 109 10.36 -7.57 14.45
CA ARG A 109 9.17 -7.83 13.63
C ARG A 109 8.66 -6.58 12.90
N ILE A 110 9.03 -5.41 13.40
CA ILE A 110 8.75 -4.13 12.75
C ILE A 110 9.83 -3.93 11.68
N ALA A 111 9.40 -3.88 10.42
CA ALA A 111 10.29 -3.71 9.29
C ALA A 111 10.83 -2.26 9.22
N GLU A 112 12.05 -2.11 8.69
CA GLU A 112 12.63 -0.76 8.51
C GLU A 112 11.78 0.07 7.53
N SER A 113 11.21 -0.56 6.50
CA SER A 113 10.25 0.06 5.59
C SER A 113 9.06 0.71 6.31
N GLN A 114 8.51 0.08 7.35
CA GLN A 114 7.41 0.65 8.13
C GLN A 114 7.85 1.89 8.91
N VAL A 115 9.06 1.86 9.47
CA VAL A 115 9.63 2.96 10.26
C VAL A 115 9.98 4.16 9.39
N TYR A 116 10.49 3.89 8.19
CA TYR A 116 10.84 4.88 7.18
C TYR A 116 9.66 5.79 6.80
N GLU A 117 8.47 5.21 6.69
CA GLU A 117 7.26 5.95 6.31
C GLU A 117 6.78 6.89 7.41
N ILE A 118 7.00 6.54 8.68
CA ILE A 118 6.38 7.23 9.82
C ILE A 118 7.31 8.20 10.57
N SER A 119 8.62 8.17 10.32
CA SER A 119 9.60 9.01 11.01
C SER A 119 10.58 9.66 10.04
N GLU A 120 10.59 10.99 10.02
CA GLU A 120 11.55 11.78 9.22
C GLU A 120 13.01 11.54 9.65
N GLU A 121 13.24 11.37 10.95
CA GLU A 121 14.57 11.09 11.50
C GLU A 121 15.09 9.74 10.99
N ALA A 122 14.27 8.69 11.14
CA ALA A 122 14.63 7.36 10.69
C ALA A 122 14.71 7.28 9.18
N ARG A 123 13.86 8.02 8.45
CA ARG A 123 13.94 8.12 7.00
C ARG A 123 15.31 8.61 6.56
N ARG A 124 15.80 9.73 7.09
CA ARG A 124 17.13 10.27 6.74
C ARG A 124 18.24 9.24 6.98
N GLU A 125 18.25 8.61 8.15
CA GLU A 125 19.25 7.59 8.50
C GLU A 125 19.20 6.37 7.57
N LEU A 126 17.99 5.87 7.29
CA LEU A 126 17.77 4.70 6.46
C LEU A 126 18.08 4.98 4.99
N SER A 127 17.68 6.14 4.47
CA SER A 127 17.88 6.49 3.07
C SER A 127 19.35 6.47 2.68
N ASP A 128 20.25 7.03 3.50
CA ASP A 128 21.69 7.04 3.19
C ASP A 128 22.24 5.60 3.09
N ARG A 129 21.88 4.76 4.06
CA ARG A 129 22.31 3.36 4.12
C ARG A 129 21.76 2.54 2.95
N TRP A 130 20.50 2.79 2.60
CA TRP A 130 19.81 2.10 1.52
C TRP A 130 20.36 2.51 0.15
N LEU A 131 20.63 3.80 -0.08
CA LEU A 131 21.26 4.24 -1.32
C LEU A 131 22.65 3.63 -1.49
N ALA A 132 23.47 3.59 -0.44
CA ALA A 132 24.78 2.93 -0.52
C ALA A 132 24.66 1.46 -0.95
N ALA A 133 23.74 0.71 -0.36
CA ALA A 133 23.49 -0.69 -0.73
C ALA A 133 23.01 -0.85 -2.18
N LEU A 134 22.11 0.02 -2.65
CA LEU A 134 21.62 -0.01 -4.03
C LEU A 134 22.69 0.39 -5.05
N MET A 135 23.60 1.29 -4.70
CA MET A 135 24.73 1.65 -5.55
C MET A 135 25.70 0.48 -5.74
N GLU A 136 25.88 -0.36 -4.71
CA GLU A 136 26.80 -1.50 -4.75
C GLU A 136 26.16 -2.76 -5.35
N HIS A 137 24.89 -3.04 -5.02
CA HIS A 137 24.28 -4.35 -5.29
C HIS A 137 23.01 -4.30 -6.16
N SER A 138 22.48 -3.11 -6.46
CA SER A 138 21.15 -2.92 -7.08
C SER A 138 19.99 -3.55 -6.31
N CYS A 139 20.21 -4.00 -5.08
CA CYS A 139 19.22 -4.58 -4.18
C CYS A 139 19.64 -4.36 -2.72
N PHE A 140 18.86 -4.85 -1.77
CA PHE A 140 19.20 -4.83 -0.34
C PHE A 140 19.68 -6.21 0.12
N PRO A 141 20.99 -6.42 0.34
CA PRO A 141 21.48 -7.71 0.80
C PRO A 141 20.96 -8.07 2.20
N GLY A 142 20.73 -9.36 2.42
CA GLY A 142 20.37 -9.89 3.75
C GLY A 142 18.93 -9.60 4.20
N VAL A 143 18.08 -9.04 3.33
CA VAL A 143 16.64 -8.87 3.61
C VAL A 143 15.79 -9.83 2.76
N THR A 144 14.55 -10.03 3.18
CA THR A 144 13.59 -10.85 2.40
C THR A 144 13.19 -10.14 1.11
N ALA A 145 12.76 -10.89 0.08
CA ALA A 145 12.25 -10.30 -1.16
C ALA A 145 11.10 -9.30 -0.90
N TYR A 146 10.22 -9.61 0.05
CA TYR A 146 9.16 -8.70 0.49
C TYR A 146 9.73 -7.35 0.94
N GLU A 147 10.68 -7.35 1.88
CA GLU A 147 11.27 -6.11 2.40
C GLU A 147 12.10 -5.38 1.34
N ASN A 148 12.77 -6.11 0.44
CA ASN A 148 13.49 -5.52 -0.69
C ASN A 148 12.55 -4.65 -1.55
N TYR A 149 11.38 -5.18 -1.93
CA TYR A 149 10.40 -4.43 -2.70
C TYR A 149 9.75 -3.29 -1.94
N GLN A 150 9.50 -3.44 -0.63
CA GLN A 150 8.98 -2.33 0.19
C GLN A 150 9.97 -1.15 0.21
N ARG A 151 11.26 -1.43 0.40
CA ARG A 151 12.31 -0.39 0.40
C ARG A 151 12.49 0.25 -0.96
N LEU A 152 12.53 -0.56 -2.03
CA LEU A 152 12.60 -0.06 -3.39
C LEU A 152 11.42 0.87 -3.69
N ALA A 153 10.20 0.50 -3.33
CA ALA A 153 9.02 1.32 -3.54
C ALA A 153 9.10 2.70 -2.86
N LEU A 154 9.85 2.80 -1.77
CA LEU A 154 10.08 4.05 -1.04
C LEU A 154 11.19 4.87 -1.68
N ILE A 155 12.35 4.26 -1.97
CA ILE A 155 13.50 4.95 -2.57
C ILE A 155 13.22 5.42 -3.99
N MET A 156 12.49 4.65 -4.79
CA MET A 156 12.13 5.06 -6.16
C MET A 156 11.30 6.34 -6.20
N ARG A 157 10.60 6.69 -5.12
CA ARG A 157 9.83 7.95 -5.01
C ARG A 157 10.68 9.13 -4.54
N GLU A 158 11.90 8.89 -4.07
CA GLU A 158 12.77 9.97 -3.65
C GLU A 158 13.43 10.66 -4.85
N ASP A 159 13.59 11.97 -4.73
CA ASP A 159 14.50 12.73 -5.60
C ASP A 159 15.94 12.47 -5.13
N ILE A 160 16.55 11.44 -5.71
CA ILE A 160 17.91 11.00 -5.39
C ILE A 160 18.97 11.79 -6.16
N GLY A 161 18.59 12.61 -7.15
CA GLY A 161 19.53 13.34 -7.99
C GLY A 161 20.41 14.33 -7.22
N LEU A 162 19.92 14.81 -6.07
CA LEU A 162 20.68 15.69 -5.17
C LEU A 162 21.73 14.96 -4.31
N ARG A 163 21.72 13.62 -4.31
CA ARG A 163 22.50 12.78 -3.38
C ARG A 163 23.48 11.84 -4.06
N ILE A 164 23.49 11.83 -5.39
CA ILE A 164 24.32 10.95 -6.19
C ILE A 164 25.01 11.76 -7.29
N ASP A 165 26.20 11.31 -7.66
CA ASP A 165 26.88 11.81 -8.85
C ASP A 165 26.42 10.95 -10.05
N GLY A 166 25.64 11.52 -10.97
CA GLY A 166 25.23 10.84 -12.21
C GLY A 166 23.75 11.01 -12.56
N ASP A 167 23.29 10.20 -13.53
CA ASP A 167 21.92 10.19 -14.01
C ASP A 167 21.03 9.32 -13.08
N ALA A 168 20.14 9.99 -12.35
CA ALA A 168 19.21 9.33 -11.43
C ALA A 168 18.21 8.42 -12.15
N GLU A 169 17.75 8.79 -13.35
CA GLU A 169 16.79 8.00 -14.12
C GLU A 169 17.44 6.71 -14.62
N GLU A 170 18.68 6.80 -15.14
CA GLU A 170 19.45 5.62 -15.57
C GLU A 170 19.69 4.65 -14.40
N LEU A 171 20.04 5.19 -13.23
CA LEU A 171 20.27 4.39 -12.03
C LEU A 171 18.98 3.69 -11.53
N LYS A 172 17.86 4.41 -11.48
CA LYS A 172 16.56 3.83 -11.13
C LYS A 172 16.13 2.77 -12.14
N ARG A 173 16.36 2.99 -13.44
CA ARG A 173 16.09 1.99 -14.49
C ARG A 173 16.92 0.73 -14.28
N ARG A 174 18.21 0.86 -13.98
CA ARG A 174 19.09 -0.29 -13.66
C ARG A 174 18.60 -1.07 -12.44
N TRP A 175 18.17 -0.39 -11.38
CA TRP A 175 17.59 -1.06 -10.19
C TRP A 175 16.28 -1.77 -10.52
N TYR A 176 15.44 -1.18 -11.38
CA TYR A 176 14.23 -1.85 -11.86
C TYR A 176 14.55 -3.12 -12.65
N ASP A 177 15.45 -3.04 -13.63
CA ASP A 177 15.82 -4.17 -14.48
C ASP A 177 16.38 -5.34 -13.65
N PHE A 178 17.17 -5.03 -12.61
CA PHE A 178 17.71 -6.05 -11.70
C PHE A 178 16.63 -6.74 -10.86
N ASN A 179 15.56 -6.03 -10.48
CA ASN A 179 14.53 -6.51 -9.55
C ASN A 179 13.22 -6.92 -10.24
N ARG A 180 13.18 -6.95 -11.58
CA ARG A 180 11.98 -7.31 -12.33
C ARG A 180 11.63 -8.78 -12.14
N ILE A 181 10.34 -9.08 -12.02
CA ILE A 181 9.81 -10.45 -11.94
C ILE A 181 9.29 -10.84 -13.32
N ASP A 182 9.93 -11.82 -13.95
CA ASP A 182 9.51 -12.31 -15.27
C ASP A 182 8.29 -13.25 -15.17
N ASP A 183 8.30 -14.18 -14.21
CA ASP A 183 7.21 -15.13 -13.95
C ASP A 183 6.46 -14.84 -12.64
N LEU A 184 5.42 -14.02 -12.76
CA LEU A 184 4.53 -13.67 -11.63
C LEU A 184 3.83 -14.88 -11.01
N ALA A 185 3.57 -15.95 -11.78
CA ALA A 185 2.80 -17.08 -11.28
C ALA A 185 3.58 -17.88 -10.23
N SER A 186 4.91 -17.92 -10.35
CA SER A 186 5.83 -18.61 -9.44
C SER A 186 5.96 -17.95 -8.06
N GLU A 187 5.58 -16.67 -7.94
CA GLU A 187 5.84 -15.87 -6.75
C GLU A 187 4.76 -15.94 -5.68
N SER A 188 5.15 -15.79 -4.42
CA SER A 188 4.18 -15.75 -3.32
C SER A 188 3.27 -14.52 -3.40
N THR A 189 2.04 -14.64 -2.87
CA THR A 189 1.08 -13.52 -2.81
C THR A 189 1.65 -12.29 -2.11
N SER A 190 2.39 -12.46 -1.01
CA SER A 190 3.05 -11.36 -0.30
C SER A 190 4.07 -10.64 -1.18
N ILE A 191 4.86 -11.38 -1.97
CA ILE A 191 5.83 -10.80 -2.90
C ILE A 191 5.12 -10.03 -4.01
N LEU A 192 4.07 -10.59 -4.61
CA LEU A 192 3.30 -9.91 -5.65
C LEU A 192 2.67 -8.60 -5.16
N LYS A 193 2.16 -8.56 -3.92
CA LYS A 193 1.63 -7.32 -3.32
C LYS A 193 2.72 -6.26 -3.14
N SER A 194 3.88 -6.63 -2.60
CA SER A 194 5.00 -5.70 -2.44
C SER A 194 5.58 -5.26 -3.80
N TYR A 195 5.64 -6.17 -4.77
CA TYR A 195 6.10 -5.88 -6.13
C TYR A 195 5.15 -4.93 -6.84
N ARG A 196 3.84 -5.09 -6.68
CA ARG A 196 2.85 -4.13 -7.19
C ARG A 196 3.08 -2.73 -6.63
N ARG A 197 3.34 -2.60 -5.32
CA ARG A 197 3.68 -1.31 -4.68
C ARG A 197 4.94 -0.69 -5.29
N PHE A 198 5.95 -1.52 -5.57
CA PHE A 198 7.16 -1.11 -6.28
C PHE A 198 6.86 -0.64 -7.70
N VAL A 199 6.07 -1.37 -8.49
CA VAL A 199 5.66 -0.95 -9.84
C VAL A 199 4.92 0.39 -9.83
N SER A 200 4.06 0.63 -8.84
CA SER A 200 3.38 1.92 -8.66
C SER A 200 4.33 3.09 -8.38
N SER A 201 5.60 2.84 -8.00
CA SER A 201 6.61 3.87 -7.77
C SER A 201 7.50 4.18 -8.98
N LEU A 202 7.34 3.45 -10.09
CA LEU A 202 8.21 3.55 -11.27
C LEU A 202 7.76 4.60 -12.30
N PHE A 203 6.51 5.06 -12.23
CA PHE A 203 5.99 6.09 -13.12
C PHE A 203 6.21 7.49 -12.52
N PRO A 204 6.61 8.51 -13.32
CA PRO A 204 6.91 8.44 -14.75
C PRO A 204 8.40 8.19 -15.08
N GLU A 205 9.27 8.12 -14.07
CA GLU A 205 10.73 8.20 -14.26
C GLU A 205 11.37 6.96 -14.89
N VAL A 206 10.78 5.78 -14.69
CA VAL A 206 11.35 4.49 -15.16
C VAL A 206 10.47 3.83 -16.21
N LEU A 207 9.16 3.76 -15.94
CA LEU A 207 8.16 3.22 -16.86
C LEU A 207 7.24 4.34 -17.32
N ASP A 208 6.86 4.29 -18.60
CA ASP A 208 5.77 5.12 -19.08
C ASP A 208 4.40 4.61 -18.55
N PHE A 209 3.35 5.36 -18.88
CA PHE A 209 2.00 5.06 -18.40
C PHE A 209 1.49 3.71 -18.91
N ASP A 210 1.75 3.39 -20.17
CA ASP A 210 1.25 2.17 -20.83
C ASP A 210 1.99 0.93 -20.29
N GLU A 211 3.32 1.03 -20.14
CA GLU A 211 4.18 0.00 -19.55
C GLU A 211 3.76 -0.31 -18.10
N GLN A 212 3.57 0.74 -17.29
CA GLN A 212 3.14 0.60 -15.91
C GLN A 212 1.75 -0.04 -15.83
N THR A 213 0.79 0.45 -16.62
CA THR A 213 -0.60 -0.04 -16.63
C THR A 213 -0.66 -1.50 -17.09
N ALA A 214 0.09 -1.87 -18.13
CA ALA A 214 0.16 -3.25 -18.60
C ALA A 214 0.72 -4.20 -17.53
N LEU A 215 1.76 -3.78 -16.80
CA LEU A 215 2.33 -4.58 -15.72
C LEU A 215 1.39 -4.68 -14.51
N ASP A 216 0.72 -3.58 -14.12
CA ASP A 216 -0.27 -3.60 -13.04
C ASP A 216 -1.44 -4.54 -13.38
N ASN A 217 -1.95 -4.49 -14.62
CA ASN A 217 -3.01 -5.38 -15.09
C ASN A 217 -2.63 -6.86 -15.00
N ARG A 218 -1.38 -7.21 -15.34
CA ARG A 218 -0.86 -8.58 -15.17
C ARG A 218 -0.82 -9.00 -13.70
N LEU A 219 -0.37 -8.10 -12.81
CA LEU A 219 -0.32 -8.34 -11.37
C LEU A 219 -1.72 -8.52 -10.77
N LEU A 220 -2.66 -7.65 -11.12
CA LEU A 220 -4.06 -7.71 -10.70
C LEU A 220 -4.73 -9.01 -11.16
N ALA A 221 -4.49 -9.41 -12.42
CA ALA A 221 -5.01 -10.67 -12.94
C ALA A 221 -4.52 -11.88 -12.14
N GLU A 222 -3.23 -11.90 -11.76
CA GLU A 222 -2.67 -12.98 -10.95
C GLU A 222 -3.20 -12.94 -9.51
N LEU A 223 -3.16 -11.79 -8.85
CA LEU A 223 -3.64 -11.61 -7.47
C LEU A 223 -5.13 -11.98 -7.32
N SER A 224 -5.97 -11.67 -8.32
CA SER A 224 -7.40 -12.01 -8.30
C SER A 224 -7.71 -13.52 -8.28
N ARG A 225 -6.71 -14.36 -8.61
CA ARG A 225 -6.80 -15.82 -8.68
C ARG A 225 -6.17 -16.53 -7.47
N ARG A 226 -5.39 -15.81 -6.64
CA ARG A 226 -4.69 -16.35 -5.47
C ARG A 226 -5.67 -16.88 -4.42
N ARG A 227 -5.56 -18.17 -4.07
CA ARG A 227 -6.52 -18.87 -3.21
C ARG A 227 -6.35 -18.59 -1.72
N ASP A 228 -5.14 -18.21 -1.32
CA ASP A 228 -4.75 -17.82 0.04
C ASP A 228 -5.29 -16.44 0.47
N LEU A 229 -5.75 -15.62 -0.49
CA LEU A 229 -6.42 -14.36 -0.22
C LEU A 229 -7.86 -14.53 0.27
N THR A 230 -8.37 -13.52 0.99
CA THR A 230 -9.78 -13.48 1.38
C THR A 230 -10.66 -13.24 0.15
N PRO A 231 -11.95 -13.64 0.19
CA PRO A 231 -12.87 -13.36 -0.90
C PRO A 231 -12.99 -11.87 -1.23
N HIS A 232 -12.97 -11.00 -0.22
CA HIS A 232 -13.03 -9.55 -0.40
C HIS A 232 -11.78 -9.01 -1.09
N ASP A 233 -10.59 -9.46 -0.68
CA ASP A 233 -9.33 -9.00 -1.25
C ASP A 233 -9.21 -9.41 -2.73
N ARG A 234 -9.60 -10.65 -3.07
CA ARG A 234 -9.71 -11.08 -4.47
C ARG A 234 -10.70 -10.24 -5.28
N ALA A 235 -11.85 -9.91 -4.69
CA ALA A 235 -12.87 -9.10 -5.36
C ALA A 235 -12.35 -7.68 -5.62
N ALA A 236 -11.61 -7.10 -4.67
CA ALA A 236 -10.97 -5.80 -4.83
C ALA A 236 -9.99 -5.78 -6.02
N TYR A 237 -9.15 -6.81 -6.16
CA TYR A 237 -8.25 -6.92 -7.32
C TYR A 237 -8.97 -7.06 -8.66
N ARG A 238 -10.15 -7.72 -8.69
CA ARG A 238 -10.97 -7.78 -9.92
C ARG A 238 -11.56 -6.43 -10.27
N LEU A 239 -12.09 -5.72 -9.28
CA LEU A 239 -12.62 -4.37 -9.48
C LEU A 239 -11.53 -3.41 -9.97
N ALA A 240 -10.32 -3.50 -9.43
CA ALA A 240 -9.20 -2.69 -9.91
C ALA A 240 -8.83 -3.01 -11.38
N LEU A 241 -8.88 -4.29 -11.77
CA LEU A 241 -8.61 -4.70 -13.15
C LEU A 241 -9.72 -4.24 -14.11
N GLU A 242 -10.98 -4.26 -13.67
CA GLU A 242 -12.12 -3.73 -14.42
C GLU A 242 -11.97 -2.22 -14.61
N TYR A 243 -11.67 -1.49 -13.54
CA TYR A 243 -11.44 -0.05 -13.57
C TYR A 243 -10.34 0.38 -14.54
N ASN A 244 -9.19 -0.31 -14.52
CA ASN A 244 -8.09 -0.01 -15.45
C ASN A 244 -8.48 -0.23 -16.92
N LYS A 245 -9.41 -1.15 -17.20
CA LYS A 245 -9.92 -1.36 -18.56
C LYS A 245 -10.89 -0.26 -18.99
N GLU A 246 -11.75 0.19 -18.08
CA GLU A 246 -12.67 1.30 -18.34
C GLU A 246 -11.90 2.58 -18.67
N ILE A 247 -10.85 2.91 -17.90
CA ILE A 247 -10.00 4.08 -18.18
C ILE A 247 -9.30 3.99 -19.54
N ALA A 248 -8.89 2.80 -19.96
CA ALA A 248 -8.17 2.64 -21.24
C ALA A 248 -9.09 2.76 -22.47
N GLU A 249 -10.42 2.68 -22.28
CA GLU A 249 -11.42 2.79 -23.33
C GLU A 249 -11.99 4.23 -23.49
N ASP A 250 -11.79 5.11 -22.50
CA ASP A 250 -12.20 6.52 -22.46
C ASP A 250 -11.12 7.49 -23.00
#